data_AF-A0A356Z4U6-F1
#
_entry.id   AF-A0A356Z4U6-F1
#
_cell.length_a   1.000
_cell.length_b   1.000
_cell.length_c   1.000
_cell.angle_alpha   90.00
_cell.angle_beta   90.00
_cell.angle_gamma   90.00
#
_symmetry.space_group_name_H-M   'P 1'
#
loop_
_entity.id
_entity.type
_entity.pdbx_description
1 polymer ?
#
loop_
_entity_poly.entity_id
_entity_poly.type
_entity_poly.pdbx_seq_one_letter_code
_entity_poly.pdbx_strand_id
1 'polypeptide(L)'
;MLAESFKRVEGKLYSYYDNLRNLDMLRAQLETVEKEIAEVRSLNANTYELAASFGMVANYTTERVQGAKSIYHSPVEAAYQSMCESLEKLLARRVSLKMRIIKLEEQVDGIRFALSQLDPFEQKIVDYRYRQNMSTRQISR
;
A
#
# COMPACT_ATOMS: atom_id res chain seq x y z
N MET A 1 -40.52 10.59 2.79
CA MET A 1 -39.87 9.32 3.16
C MET A 1 -39.22 8.60 1.97
N LEU A 2 -39.94 8.17 0.93
CA LEU A 2 -39.35 7.41 -0.20
C LEU A 2 -38.24 8.16 -0.99
N ALA A 3 -38.40 9.46 -1.19
CA ALA A 3 -37.42 10.26 -1.93
C ALA A 3 -36.08 10.45 -1.17
N GLU A 4 -36.14 10.52 0.16
CA GLU A 4 -34.96 10.65 1.03
C GLU A 4 -34.21 9.32 1.15
N SER A 5 -34.94 8.20 1.27
CA SER A 5 -34.34 6.87 1.24
C SER A 5 -33.66 6.61 -0.10
N PHE A 6 -34.27 7.03 -1.21
CA PHE A 6 -33.69 6.88 -2.55
C PHE A 6 -32.37 7.64 -2.67
N LYS A 7 -32.34 8.94 -2.32
CA LYS A 7 -31.11 9.74 -2.33
C LYS A 7 -30.00 9.14 -1.46
N ARG A 8 -30.36 8.58 -0.30
CA ARG A 8 -29.39 7.94 0.60
C ARG A 8 -28.78 6.69 -0.01
N VAL A 9 -29.57 5.87 -0.70
CA VAL A 9 -29.09 4.68 -1.42
C VAL A 9 -28.23 5.09 -2.61
N GLU A 10 -28.66 6.10 -3.37
CA GLU A 10 -27.92 6.64 -4.51
C GLU A 10 -26.51 7.11 -4.08
N GLY A 11 -26.42 7.86 -2.98
CA GLY A 11 -25.13 8.29 -2.42
C GLY A 11 -24.23 7.12 -2.00
N LYS A 12 -24.79 6.04 -1.45
CA LYS A 12 -24.03 4.83 -1.12
C LYS A 12 -23.48 4.13 -2.36
N LEU A 13 -24.23 4.12 -3.46
CA LEU A 13 -23.78 3.52 -4.73
C LEU A 13 -22.64 4.30 -5.35
N TYR A 14 -22.72 5.64 -5.39
CA TYR A 14 -21.58 6.46 -5.82
C TYR A 14 -20.35 6.21 -4.95
N SER A 15 -20.51 6.26 -3.62
CA SER A 15 -19.42 6.00 -2.69
C SER A 15 -18.84 4.59 -2.86
N TYR A 16 -19.65 3.58 -3.18
CA TYR A 16 -19.19 2.21 -3.42
C TYR A 16 -18.24 2.13 -4.61
N TYR A 17 -18.60 2.70 -5.77
CA TYR A 17 -17.73 2.67 -6.93
C TYR A 17 -16.48 3.55 -6.77
N ASP A 18 -16.57 4.66 -6.05
CA ASP A 18 -15.40 5.44 -5.68
C ASP A 18 -14.48 4.68 -4.72
N ASN A 19 -15.05 3.95 -3.75
CA ASN A 19 -14.28 3.09 -2.84
C ASN A 19 -13.60 1.94 -3.59
N LEU A 20 -14.22 1.37 -4.62
CA LEU A 20 -13.57 0.38 -5.49
C LEU A 20 -12.34 0.97 -6.20
N ARG A 21 -12.45 2.18 -6.77
CA ARG A 21 -11.31 2.86 -7.40
C ARG A 21 -10.21 3.17 -6.38
N ASN A 22 -10.60 3.59 -5.17
CA ASN A 22 -9.67 3.83 -4.07
C ASN A 22 -8.97 2.54 -3.63
N LEU A 23 -9.67 1.40 -3.60
CA LEU A 23 -9.07 0.08 -3.34
C LEU A 23 -8.00 -0.25 -4.37
N ASP A 24 -8.30 -0.08 -5.66
CA ASP A 24 -7.34 -0.35 -6.73
C ASP A 24 -6.09 0.54 -6.60
N MET A 25 -6.28 1.82 -6.30
CA MET A 25 -5.17 2.75 -6.03
C MET A 25 -4.34 2.34 -4.81
N LEU A 26 -4.99 1.96 -3.70
CA LEU A 26 -4.29 1.53 -2.48
C LEU A 26 -3.51 0.22 -2.71
N ARG A 27 -4.05 -0.71 -3.49
CA ARG A 27 -3.37 -1.94 -3.89
C ARG A 27 -2.15 -1.66 -4.76
N ALA A 28 -2.26 -0.76 -5.73
CA ALA A 28 -1.11 -0.33 -6.54
C ALA A 28 -0.02 0.33 -5.67
N GLN A 29 -0.41 1.18 -4.70
CA GLN A 29 0.54 1.78 -3.75
C GLN A 29 1.21 0.72 -2.87
N LEU A 30 0.47 -0.29 -2.42
CA LEU A 30 1.01 -1.39 -1.64
C LEU A 30 2.02 -2.20 -2.45
N GLU A 31 1.72 -2.49 -3.72
CA GLU A 31 2.64 -3.19 -4.63
C GLU A 31 3.96 -2.43 -4.79
N THR A 32 3.91 -1.11 -4.98
CA THR A 32 5.11 -0.27 -5.07
C THR A 32 5.95 -0.36 -3.79
N VAL A 33 5.32 -0.23 -2.61
CA VAL A 33 6.03 -0.34 -1.33
C VAL A 33 6.63 -1.73 -1.12
N GLU A 34 5.94 -2.79 -1.55
CA GLU A 34 6.48 -4.15 -1.48
C GLU A 34 7.69 -4.36 -2.41
N LYS A 35 7.71 -3.74 -3.59
CA LYS A 35 8.88 -3.70 -4.48
C LYS A 35 10.05 -2.96 -3.83
N GLU A 36 9.83 -1.76 -3.29
CA GLU A 36 10.86 -0.98 -2.59
C GLU A 36 11.46 -1.77 -1.41
N ILE A 37 10.63 -2.48 -0.63
CA ILE A 37 11.11 -3.35 0.46
C ILE A 37 11.98 -4.49 -0.08
N ALA A 38 11.60 -5.10 -1.20
CA ALA A 38 12.37 -6.18 -1.82
C ALA A 38 13.73 -5.68 -2.32
N GLU A 39 13.77 -4.50 -2.94
CA GLU A 39 15.00 -3.85 -3.40
C GLU A 39 15.94 -3.53 -2.23
N VAL A 40 15.44 -2.92 -1.14
CA VAL A 40 16.24 -2.62 0.06
C VAL A 40 16.79 -3.91 0.68
N ARG A 41 16.00 -4.99 0.72
CA ARG A 41 16.46 -6.29 1.23
C ARG A 41 17.52 -6.93 0.34
N SER A 42 17.38 -6.83 -0.98
CA SER A 42 18.37 -7.33 -1.94
C SER A 42 19.69 -6.55 -1.82
N LEU A 43 19.63 -5.22 -1.72
CA LEU A 43 20.81 -4.38 -1.48
C LEU A 43 21.51 -4.77 -0.17
N ASN A 44 20.75 -5.01 0.91
CA ASN A 44 21.33 -5.44 2.17
C ASN A 44 22.04 -6.80 2.04
N ALA A 45 21.39 -7.79 1.41
CA ALA A 45 21.99 -9.11 1.17
C ALA A 45 23.28 -9.02 0.36
N ASN A 46 23.27 -8.26 -0.75
CA ASN A 46 24.45 -8.04 -1.58
C ASN A 46 25.58 -7.35 -0.79
N THR A 47 25.25 -6.43 0.12
CA THR A 47 26.24 -5.73 0.96
C THR A 47 26.88 -6.69 1.96
N TYR A 48 26.11 -7.61 2.56
CA TYR A 48 26.62 -8.67 3.42
C TYR A 48 27.51 -9.66 2.66
N GLU A 49 27.11 -10.08 1.45
CA GLU A 49 27.92 -10.96 0.60
C GLU A 49 29.22 -10.28 0.16
N LEU A 50 29.18 -8.99 -0.16
CA LEU A 50 30.37 -8.20 -0.47
C LEU A 50 31.30 -8.14 0.75
N ALA A 51 30.77 -7.83 1.94
CA ALA A 51 31.56 -7.80 3.16
C ALA A 51 32.19 -9.17 3.49
N ALA A 52 31.44 -10.26 3.31
CA ALA A 52 31.94 -11.61 3.50
C ALA A 52 33.03 -11.98 2.48
N SER A 53 32.85 -11.63 1.20
CA SER A 53 33.79 -11.92 0.11
C SER A 53 35.10 -11.12 0.19
N PHE A 54 35.07 -9.90 0.73
CA PHE A 54 36.27 -9.10 1.01
C PHE A 54 37.02 -9.53 2.28
N GLY A 55 36.61 -10.64 2.94
CA GLY A 55 37.20 -11.03 4.21
C GLY A 55 36.92 -10.02 5.32
N MET A 56 35.93 -9.13 5.13
CA MET A 56 35.43 -8.19 6.14
C MET A 56 34.50 -8.88 7.15
N VAL A 57 34.79 -10.14 7.48
CA VAL A 57 34.94 -10.52 8.90
C VAL A 57 36.27 -9.91 9.39
N ALA A 58 36.45 -8.63 9.12
CA ALA A 58 37.62 -7.88 9.53
C ALA A 58 37.43 -7.75 11.02
N ASN A 59 38.17 -8.59 11.74
CA ASN A 59 38.61 -8.38 13.10
C ASN A 59 38.22 -7.00 13.59
N TYR A 60 37.40 -6.95 14.65
CA TYR A 60 37.37 -5.83 15.57
C TYR A 60 38.81 -5.61 16.06
N THR A 61 39.68 -5.03 15.24
CA THR A 61 40.96 -4.50 15.66
C THR A 61 40.61 -3.32 16.50
N THR A 62 40.43 -3.61 17.78
CA THR A 62 40.48 -2.70 18.90
C THR A 62 41.86 -2.03 18.90
N GLU A 63 42.11 -1.16 17.94
CA GLU A 63 43.19 -0.18 18.07
C GLU A 63 42.64 0.93 18.96
N ARG A 64 43.02 0.86 20.24
CA ARG A 64 42.76 1.89 21.25
C ARG A 64 43.50 3.16 20.84
N VAL A 65 42.85 4.04 20.07
CA VAL A 65 43.35 5.40 19.84
C VAL A 65 42.94 6.27 21.03
N GLN A 66 43.87 6.47 21.97
CA GLN A 66 43.79 7.54 22.97
C GLN A 66 43.93 8.89 22.25
N GLY A 67 42.83 9.65 22.13
CA GLY A 67 42.88 11.03 21.64
C GLY A 67 41.56 11.57 21.13
N ALA A 68 40.81 12.25 22.02
CA ALA A 68 39.81 13.31 21.85
C ALA A 68 39.09 13.56 20.49
N LYS A 69 38.79 12.55 19.68
CA LYS A 69 37.66 12.51 18.74
C LYS A 69 37.13 11.09 18.73
N SER A 70 35.87 10.91 19.07
CA SER A 70 35.19 9.62 18.82
C SER A 70 35.15 9.44 17.29
N ILE A 71 36.07 8.63 16.75
CA ILE A 71 36.19 8.29 15.32
C ILE A 71 35.18 7.19 14.93
N TYR A 72 34.30 6.81 15.86
CA TYR A 72 33.45 5.61 15.86
C TYR A 72 32.15 5.73 15.05
N HIS A 73 32.15 6.49 13.95
CA HIS A 73 31.10 6.35 12.95
C HIS A 73 31.76 6.06 11.62
N SER A 74 31.89 4.77 11.33
CA SER A 74 32.22 4.34 9.99
C SER A 74 31.13 4.85 9.06
N PRO A 75 31.45 5.48 7.92
CA PRO A 75 30.44 5.88 6.93
C PRO A 75 29.56 4.70 6.49
N VAL A 76 30.07 3.47 6.62
CA VAL A 76 29.34 2.22 6.38
C VAL A 76 28.27 1.98 7.47
N GLU A 77 28.59 2.21 8.74
CA GLU A 77 27.62 2.08 9.84
C GLU A 77 26.51 3.12 9.73
N ALA A 78 26.85 4.36 9.37
CA ALA A 78 25.85 5.42 9.16
C ALA A 78 24.93 5.11 7.96
N ALA A 79 25.48 4.57 6.87
CA ALA A 79 24.70 4.15 5.70
C ALA A 79 23.78 2.95 6.04
N TYR A 80 24.30 1.96 6.78
CA TYR A 80 23.52 0.82 7.24
C TYR A 80 22.37 1.23 8.15
N GLN A 81 22.64 2.12 9.12
CA GLN A 81 21.61 2.66 10.02
C GLN A 81 20.51 3.39 9.23
N SER A 82 20.89 4.21 8.24
CA SER A 82 19.94 4.90 7.37
C SER A 82 19.08 3.94 6.54
N MET A 83 19.66 2.83 6.06
CA MET A 83 18.93 1.76 5.38
C MET A 83 17.94 1.06 6.32
N CYS A 84 18.33 0.74 7.56
CA CYS A 84 17.45 0.16 8.57
C CYS A 84 16.26 1.07 8.87
N GLU A 85 16.48 2.37 9.11
CA GLU A 85 15.42 3.34 9.36
C GLU A 85 14.46 3.49 8.16
N SER A 86 15.01 3.44 6.94
CA SER A 86 14.22 3.50 5.72
C SER A 86 13.35 2.24 5.57
N LEU A 87 13.89 1.06 5.87
CA LEU A 87 13.15 -0.20 5.85
C LEU A 87 12.02 -0.20 6.89
N GLU A 88 12.28 0.30 8.10
CA GLU A 88 11.25 0.42 9.14
C GLU A 88 10.09 1.32 8.70
N LYS A 89 10.38 2.46 8.08
CA LYS A 89 9.35 3.35 7.52
C LYS A 89 8.52 2.67 6.44
N LEU A 90 9.18 1.93 5.54
CA LEU A 90 8.49 1.17 4.50
C LEU A 90 7.59 0.05 5.08
N LEU A 91 8.07 -0.66 6.10
CA LEU A 91 7.29 -1.70 6.79
C LEU A 91 6.08 -1.10 7.51
N ALA A 92 6.25 0.01 8.22
CA ALA A 92 5.14 0.73 8.86
C ALA A 92 4.10 1.21 7.83
N ARG A 93 4.57 1.77 6.71
CA ARG A 93 3.70 2.18 5.60
C ARG A 93 2.93 1.00 4.99
N ARG A 94 3.59 -0.15 4.79
CA ARG A 94 2.97 -1.38 4.30
C ARG A 94 1.84 -1.84 5.21
N VAL A 95 2.06 -1.87 6.53
CA VAL A 95 1.03 -2.26 7.51
C VAL A 95 -0.14 -1.28 7.47
N SER A 96 0.14 0.03 7.44
CA SER A 96 -0.90 1.06 7.36
C SER A 96 -1.75 0.92 6.09
N LEU A 97 -1.13 0.70 4.93
CA LEU A 97 -1.84 0.46 3.66
C LEU A 97 -2.71 -0.79 3.73
N LYS A 98 -2.20 -1.91 4.26
CA LYS A 98 -2.97 -3.14 4.43
C LYS A 98 -4.20 -2.94 5.33
N MET A 99 -4.04 -2.26 6.46
CA MET A 99 -5.18 -1.95 7.35
C MET A 99 -6.23 -1.09 6.65
N ARG A 100 -5.81 -0.08 5.86
CA ARG A 100 -6.72 0.76 5.09
C ARG A 100 -7.47 -0.03 4.02
N ILE A 101 -6.79 -0.95 3.33
CA ILE A 101 -7.40 -1.84 2.34
C ILE A 101 -8.46 -2.71 3.01
N ILE A 102 -8.11 -3.43 4.10
CA ILE A 102 -9.05 -4.30 4.83
C ILE A 102 -10.32 -3.53 5.23
N LYS A 103 -10.14 -2.36 5.85
CA LYS A 103 -11.27 -1.53 6.29
C LYS A 103 -12.17 -1.10 5.13
N LEU A 104 -11.58 -0.80 3.97
CA LEU A 104 -12.32 -0.36 2.80
C LEU A 104 -12.99 -1.54 2.09
N GLU A 105 -12.38 -2.73 2.10
CA GLU A 105 -12.98 -3.99 1.62
C GLU A 105 -14.22 -4.35 2.44
N GLU A 106 -14.15 -4.29 3.77
CA GLU A 106 -15.29 -4.54 4.67
C GLU A 106 -16.48 -3.61 4.36
N GLN A 107 -16.21 -2.35 4.02
CA GLN A 107 -17.26 -1.37 3.65
C GLN A 107 -17.90 -1.68 2.29
N VAL A 108 -17.11 -2.21 1.36
CA VAL A 108 -17.54 -2.52 -0.01
C VAL A 108 -18.30 -3.85 -0.03
N ASP A 109 -17.92 -4.84 0.78
CA ASP A 109 -18.46 -6.20 0.73
C ASP A 109 -19.97 -6.26 1.01
N GLY A 110 -20.48 -5.47 1.95
CA GLY A 110 -21.92 -5.43 2.24
C GLY A 110 -22.75 -4.94 1.05
N ILE A 111 -22.26 -3.91 0.35
CA ILE A 111 -22.93 -3.37 -0.85
C ILE A 111 -22.74 -4.33 -2.02
N ARG A 112 -21.56 -4.94 -2.16
CA ARG A 112 -21.25 -5.94 -3.17
C ARG A 112 -22.20 -7.14 -3.09
N PHE A 113 -22.48 -7.62 -1.87
CA PHE A 113 -23.46 -8.68 -1.65
C PHE A 113 -24.88 -8.24 -2.02
N ALA A 114 -25.29 -7.03 -1.63
CA ALA A 114 -26.62 -6.53 -2.02
C ALA A 114 -26.77 -6.41 -3.55
N LEU A 115 -25.73 -5.94 -4.25
CA LEU A 115 -25.71 -5.84 -5.70
C LEU A 115 -25.70 -7.21 -6.40
N SER A 116 -25.17 -8.27 -5.77
CA SER A 116 -25.17 -9.62 -6.35
C SER A 116 -26.53 -10.30 -6.28
N GLN A 117 -27.47 -9.77 -5.49
CA GLN A 117 -28.86 -10.25 -5.45
C GLN A 117 -29.73 -9.64 -6.55
N LEU A 118 -29.24 -8.64 -7.27
CA LEU A 118 -29.95 -8.03 -8.40
C LEU A 118 -29.90 -8.95 -9.62
N ASP A 119 -30.91 -8.82 -10.49
CA ASP A 119 -30.86 -9.51 -11.77
C ASP A 119 -29.67 -9.00 -12.62
N PRO A 120 -29.06 -9.85 -13.47
CA PRO A 120 -27.91 -9.45 -14.27
C PRO A 120 -28.14 -8.21 -15.14
N PHE A 121 -29.38 -7.99 -15.58
CA PHE A 121 -29.78 -6.80 -16.32
C PHE A 121 -29.79 -5.55 -15.44
N GLU A 122 -30.36 -5.64 -14.24
CA GLU A 122 -30.41 -4.53 -13.27
C GLU A 122 -29.00 -4.15 -12.82
N GLN A 123 -28.15 -5.14 -12.57
CA GLN A 123 -26.75 -4.92 -12.21
C GLN A 123 -26.01 -4.13 -13.30
N LYS A 124 -26.24 -4.42 -14.59
CA LYS A 124 -25.67 -3.65 -15.70
C LYS A 124 -26.15 -2.20 -15.71
N ILE A 125 -27.43 -1.97 -15.44
CA ILE A 125 -27.97 -0.59 -15.36
C ILE A 125 -27.29 0.18 -14.22
N VAL A 126 -27.13 -0.44 -13.06
CA VAL A 126 -26.43 0.15 -11.91
C VAL A 126 -24.98 0.46 -12.28
N ASP A 127 -24.26 -0.48 -12.91
CA ASP A 127 -22.89 -0.25 -13.37
C ASP A 127 -22.80 0.91 -14.36
N TYR A 128 -23.67 0.97 -15.38
CA TYR A 128 -23.65 2.08 -16.34
C TYR A 128 -23.93 3.42 -15.66
N ARG A 129 -24.88 3.45 -14.72
CA ARG A 129 -25.26 4.68 -14.03
C ARG A 129 -24.18 5.19 -13.08
N TYR A 130 -23.65 4.32 -12.22
CA TYR A 130 -22.83 4.74 -11.08
C TYR A 130 -21.33 4.45 -11.25
N ARG A 131 -20.95 3.49 -12.08
CA ARG A 131 -19.54 3.22 -12.41
C ARG A 131 -19.07 4.07 -13.59
N GLN A 132 -19.92 4.21 -14.60
CA GLN A 132 -19.60 4.89 -15.86
C GLN A 132 -20.22 6.29 -15.97
N ASN A 133 -20.99 6.73 -14.97
CA ASN A 133 -21.67 8.03 -14.93
C ASN A 133 -22.57 8.31 -16.14
N MET A 134 -23.15 7.27 -16.75
CA MET A 134 -24.05 7.44 -17.88
C MET A 134 -25.40 8.03 -17.44
N SER A 135 -25.97 8.87 -18.29
CA SER A 135 -27.35 9.35 -18.12
C SER A 135 -28.36 8.29 -18.52
N THR A 136 -29.57 8.35 -17.96
CA THR A 136 -30.66 7.41 -18.29
C THR A 136 -30.94 7.32 -19.79
N ARG A 137 -30.79 8.45 -20.51
CA ARG A 137 -30.95 8.52 -21.98
C ARG A 137 -29.86 7.77 -22.76
N GLN A 138 -28.65 7.69 -22.21
CA GLN A 138 -27.55 6.94 -22.82
C GLN A 138 -27.68 5.44 -22.52
N ILE A 139 -28.27 5.07 -21.39
CA ILE A 139 -28.51 3.67 -21.01
C ILE A 139 -29.68 3.07 -21.80
N SER A 140 -30.68 3.88 -22.16
CA SER A 140 -31.88 3.43 -22.88
C SER A 140 -31.70 3.32 -24.41
N ARG A 141 -30.52 3.63 -24.94
CA ARG A 141 -30.19 3.52 -26.37
C ARG A 141 -29.40 2.24 -26.61
#